data_AF-A0A4V0HTN4-F1
#
_entry.id   AF-A0A4V0HTN4-F1
#
_cell.length_a   1.000
_cell.length_b   1.000
_cell.length_c   1.000
_cell.angle_alpha   90.00
_cell.angle_beta   90.00
_cell.angle_gamma   90.00
#
_symmetry.space_group_name_H-M   'P 1'
#
loop_
_entity.id
_entity.type
_entity.pdbx_description
1 polymer ?
#
loop_
_entity_poly.entity_id
_entity_poly.type
_entity_poly.pdbx_seq_one_letter_code
_entity_poly.pdbx_strand_id
1 'polypeptide(L)'
;MPSPFPGMDPYLEDPAFWSGFHTRYVVALSASLTRVLPKGYYAEVEQHVWLQGDDPDEREPFAVPYGYVAATHGTSGAGHGAGVATATVPSAEVTLPKTVKHKGAKFIKVVDKPGNRVVTVVELLSPSNKAAGDDREGYLQKRNEYLLTGTNLVEIDLLREGERLPFGRPKPPPADYYALVSRADRFPKAAVWAFGVRDPLPILPVPLKPADGEVPLDLRAGLDRTYDDAGYRDRIDYSKPPADVLRKPDAEWAAEWLKTHTAT
;
A
#
# COMPACT_ATOMS: atom_id res chain seq x y z
N MET A 1 15.48 17.38 2.87
CA MET A 1 16.68 16.73 2.28
C MET A 1 16.36 15.31 1.85
N PRO A 2 16.92 14.84 0.72
CA PRO A 2 16.65 13.52 0.17
C PRO A 2 17.24 12.39 1.01
N SER A 3 16.78 11.16 0.80
CA SER A 3 17.41 9.99 1.40
C SER A 3 18.88 9.88 0.92
N PRO A 4 19.83 9.48 1.81
CA PRO A 4 21.23 9.39 1.45
C PRO A 4 21.53 8.25 0.48
N PHE A 5 20.66 7.25 0.37
CA PHE A 5 20.86 6.11 -0.51
C PHE A 5 20.43 6.44 -1.96
N PRO A 6 21.14 5.90 -2.98
CA PRO A 6 20.70 5.99 -4.37
C PRO A 6 19.40 5.21 -4.60
N GLY A 7 19.32 3.99 -4.04
CA GLY A 7 18.13 3.14 -4.04
C GLY A 7 17.24 3.36 -2.83
N MET A 8 16.51 2.31 -2.44
CA MET A 8 15.72 2.34 -1.20
C MET A 8 16.64 2.45 0.02
N ASP A 9 16.22 3.23 1.02
CA ASP A 9 16.94 3.36 2.29
C ASP A 9 16.70 2.11 3.16
N PRO A 10 17.72 1.26 3.40
CA PRO A 10 17.55 0.01 4.14
C PRO A 10 17.18 0.22 5.62
N TYR A 11 17.39 1.41 6.18
CA TYR A 11 17.01 1.72 7.56
C TYR A 11 15.50 1.90 7.73
N LEU A 12 14.79 2.29 6.66
CA LEU A 12 13.33 2.47 6.69
C LEU A 12 12.56 1.15 6.75
N GLU A 13 13.23 0.03 6.45
CA GLU A 13 12.68 -1.33 6.56
C GLU A 13 12.51 -1.78 8.02
N ASP A 14 13.16 -1.11 8.98
CA ASP A 14 12.96 -1.36 10.42
C ASP A 14 11.46 -1.21 10.77
N PRO A 15 10.86 -2.18 11.49
CA PRO A 15 9.45 -2.12 11.92
C PRO A 15 9.07 -0.81 12.64
N ALA A 16 10.00 -0.17 13.34
CA ALA A 16 9.79 1.11 14.02
C ALA A 16 9.53 2.28 13.04
N PHE A 17 10.02 2.17 11.80
CA PHE A 17 9.85 3.19 10.76
C PHE A 17 8.87 2.76 9.66
N TRP A 18 8.85 1.49 9.29
CA TRP A 18 8.16 0.99 8.10
C TRP A 18 6.68 1.36 8.07
N SER A 19 5.93 1.13 9.15
CA SER A 19 4.48 1.43 9.18
C SER A 19 4.18 2.90 8.86
N GLY A 20 4.97 3.80 9.45
CA GLY A 20 4.86 5.24 9.23
C GLY A 20 5.37 5.67 7.85
N PHE A 21 6.43 5.02 7.35
CA PHE A 21 7.00 5.26 6.04
C PHE A 21 6.00 4.84 4.95
N HIS A 22 5.51 3.59 5.01
CA HIS A 22 4.58 3.00 4.06
C HIS A 22 3.38 3.91 3.80
N THR A 23 2.71 4.35 4.86
CA THR A 23 1.54 5.25 4.74
C THR A 23 1.90 6.56 4.07
N ARG A 24 2.98 7.22 4.50
CA ARG A 24 3.39 8.53 3.96
C ARG A 24 3.84 8.40 2.50
N TYR A 25 4.52 7.30 2.18
CA TYR A 25 5.03 7.06 0.85
C TYR A 25 3.92 6.78 -0.15
N VAL A 26 2.92 5.96 0.20
CA VAL A 26 1.71 5.77 -0.62
C VAL A 26 1.00 7.11 -0.87
N VAL A 27 0.89 7.96 0.15
CA VAL A 27 0.30 9.30 -0.01
C VAL A 27 1.15 10.20 -0.93
N ALA A 28 2.48 10.18 -0.78
CA ALA A 28 3.39 10.95 -1.63
C ALA A 28 3.31 10.51 -3.10
N LEU A 29 3.29 9.20 -3.36
CA LEU A 29 3.13 8.62 -4.69
C LEU A 29 1.77 8.99 -5.31
N SER A 30 0.68 8.93 -4.54
CA SER A 30 -0.65 9.35 -5.01
C SER A 30 -0.70 10.84 -5.37
N ALA A 31 -0.06 11.69 -4.55
CA ALA A 31 0.06 13.11 -4.85
C ALA A 31 0.91 13.37 -6.11
N SER A 32 1.95 12.57 -6.36
CA SER A 32 2.75 12.64 -7.59
C SER A 32 1.92 12.26 -8.82
N LEU A 33 1.16 11.16 -8.75
CA LEU A 33 0.27 10.73 -9.83
C LEU A 33 -0.78 11.80 -10.15
N THR A 34 -1.38 12.40 -9.12
CA THR A 34 -2.39 13.44 -9.29
C THR A 34 -1.90 14.62 -10.14
N ARG A 35 -0.59 14.92 -10.13
CA ARG A 35 0.00 16.03 -10.90
C ARG A 35 0.19 15.69 -12.38
N VAL A 36 0.34 14.42 -12.73
CA VAL A 36 0.66 13.96 -14.09
C VAL A 36 -0.49 13.25 -14.79
N LEU A 37 -1.53 12.85 -14.05
CA LEU A 37 -2.71 12.21 -14.61
C LEU A 37 -3.46 13.17 -15.56
N PRO A 38 -3.92 12.67 -16.73
CA PRO A 38 -4.67 13.48 -17.66
C PRO A 38 -6.05 13.86 -17.10
N LYS A 39 -6.68 14.87 -17.72
CA LYS A 39 -8.05 15.26 -17.36
C LYS A 39 -8.99 14.06 -17.48
N GLY A 40 -9.90 13.93 -16.52
CA GLY A 40 -10.81 12.78 -16.45
C GLY A 40 -10.31 11.65 -15.56
N TYR A 41 -9.07 11.70 -15.07
CA TYR A 41 -8.56 10.74 -14.09
C TYR A 41 -8.36 11.37 -12.71
N TYR A 42 -8.29 10.53 -11.68
CA TYR A 42 -7.78 10.89 -10.37
C TYR A 42 -7.13 9.69 -9.69
N ALA A 43 -6.24 9.96 -8.73
CA ALA A 43 -5.65 8.96 -7.86
C ALA A 43 -6.25 9.09 -6.46
N GLU A 44 -6.60 7.98 -5.84
CA GLU A 44 -7.19 7.92 -4.49
C GLU A 44 -6.44 6.90 -3.64
N VAL A 45 -6.10 7.29 -2.40
CA VAL A 45 -5.46 6.38 -1.44
C VAL A 45 -6.55 5.65 -0.67
N GLU A 46 -6.48 4.34 -0.72
CA GLU A 46 -7.45 3.44 -0.09
C GLU A 46 -6.74 2.52 0.89
N GLN A 47 -7.52 1.79 1.67
CA GLN A 47 -7.00 0.82 2.62
C GLN A 47 -7.79 -0.47 2.55
N HIS A 48 -7.09 -1.60 2.48
CA HIS A 48 -7.73 -2.90 2.57
C HIS A 48 -8.37 -3.08 3.93
N VAL A 49 -9.62 -3.54 3.94
CA VAL A 49 -10.36 -3.86 5.15
C VAL A 49 -10.97 -5.24 4.99
N TRP A 50 -10.64 -6.12 5.92
CA TRP A 50 -11.17 -7.48 5.99
C TRP A 50 -12.00 -7.62 7.25
N LEU A 51 -13.16 -8.28 7.13
CA LEU A 51 -13.90 -8.78 8.28
C LEU A 51 -13.44 -10.21 8.53
N GLN A 52 -13.00 -10.51 9.74
CA GLN A 52 -12.75 -11.87 10.19
C GLN A 52 -13.85 -12.27 11.18
N GLY A 53 -14.60 -13.31 10.85
CA GLY A 53 -15.60 -13.92 11.73
C GLY A 53 -15.00 -14.70 12.89
N ASP A 54 -15.85 -15.37 13.67
CA ASP A 54 -15.40 -16.28 14.75
C ASP A 54 -14.79 -17.58 14.17
N ASP A 55 -15.11 -17.92 12.91
CA ASP A 55 -14.39 -18.92 12.12
C ASP A 55 -13.21 -18.25 11.39
N PRO A 56 -11.95 -18.67 11.64
CA PRO A 56 -10.78 -18.08 10.98
C PRO A 56 -10.79 -18.23 9.45
N ASP A 57 -11.55 -19.19 8.90
CA ASP A 57 -11.68 -19.42 7.46
C ASP A 57 -12.74 -18.51 6.80
N GLU A 58 -13.62 -17.87 7.59
CA GLU A 58 -14.61 -16.90 7.09
C GLU A 58 -14.02 -15.48 7.06
N ARG A 59 -13.33 -15.15 5.96
CA ARG A 59 -12.95 -13.76 5.62
C ARG A 59 -13.71 -13.23 4.43
N GLU A 60 -14.48 -12.18 4.67
CA GLU A 60 -15.19 -11.45 3.62
C GLU A 60 -14.53 -10.07 3.40
N PRO A 61 -14.25 -9.68 2.13
CA PRO A 61 -13.80 -8.33 1.81
C PRO A 61 -14.83 -7.31 2.29
N PHE A 62 -14.42 -6.38 3.15
CA PHE A 62 -15.33 -5.35 3.63
C PHE A 62 -15.28 -4.13 2.72
N ALA A 63 -16.22 -4.04 1.78
CA ALA A 63 -16.50 -2.77 1.12
C ALA A 63 -17.22 -1.87 2.13
N VAL A 64 -16.56 -0.82 2.61
CA VAL A 64 -17.25 0.21 3.41
C VAL A 64 -18.30 0.85 2.51
N PRO A 65 -19.61 0.75 2.81
CA PRO A 65 -20.61 1.53 2.08
C PRO A 65 -20.29 3.01 2.28
N TYR A 66 -20.20 3.76 1.19
CA TYR A 66 -19.94 5.20 1.24
C TYR A 66 -21.06 5.87 2.04
N GLY A 67 -20.72 6.49 3.18
CA GLY A 67 -21.67 7.20 4.03
C GLY A 67 -21.99 6.50 5.36
N TYR A 68 -21.05 6.58 6.30
CA TYR A 68 -21.40 6.52 7.72
C TYR A 68 -20.99 7.84 8.37
N VAL A 69 -21.95 8.76 8.48
CA VAL A 69 -21.86 9.85 9.44
C VAL A 69 -22.28 9.25 10.78
N ALA A 70 -21.32 9.06 11.69
CA ALA A 70 -21.66 8.73 13.06
C ALA A 70 -22.45 9.91 13.65
N ALA A 71 -23.78 9.76 13.76
CA ALA A 71 -24.60 10.73 14.45
C ALA A 71 -24.19 10.70 15.92
N THR A 72 -23.49 11.74 16.37
CA THR A 72 -23.25 11.99 17.79
C THR A 72 -24.59 12.17 18.47
N HIS A 73 -24.95 11.26 19.37
CA HIS A 73 -26.17 11.35 20.16
C HIS A 73 -26.13 12.61 21.03
N GLY A 74 -26.86 13.64 20.58
CA GLY A 74 -27.24 14.78 21.40
C GLY A 74 -28.33 14.34 22.38
N THR A 75 -28.06 14.49 23.67
CA THR A 75 -29.04 14.33 24.74
C THR A 75 -29.94 15.58 24.75
N SER A 76 -31.24 15.41 24.52
CA SER A 76 -32.23 16.46 24.75
C SER A 76 -33.48 15.86 25.38
N GLY A 77 -33.83 16.40 26.55
CA GLY A 77 -34.83 15.87 27.46
C GLY A 77 -36.29 16.28 27.21
N ALA A 78 -37.15 15.52 27.89
CA ALA A 78 -38.46 15.82 28.49
C ALA A 78 -39.57 16.54 27.70
N GLY A 79 -40.74 15.89 27.59
CA GLY A 79 -42.04 16.58 27.64
C GLY A 79 -43.26 15.91 26.98
N HIS A 80 -44.08 15.23 27.80
CA HIS A 80 -45.55 15.11 27.80
C HIS A 80 -46.38 14.59 26.58
N GLY A 81 -46.92 13.37 26.72
CA GLY A 81 -48.37 13.09 26.81
C GLY A 81 -49.24 12.97 25.55
N ALA A 82 -49.58 11.74 25.15
CA ALA A 82 -50.94 11.29 24.74
C ALA A 82 -50.90 9.78 24.42
N GLY A 83 -51.88 9.03 24.93
CA GLY A 83 -51.93 7.57 24.85
C GLY A 83 -52.15 7.03 23.44
N VAL A 84 -51.24 6.16 23.02
CA VAL A 84 -51.42 5.20 21.92
C VAL A 84 -50.96 3.85 22.46
N ALA A 85 -51.83 2.84 22.44
CA ALA A 85 -51.45 1.48 22.75
C ALA A 85 -50.65 0.91 21.57
N THR A 86 -49.35 1.19 21.55
CA THR A 86 -48.41 0.50 20.66
C THR A 86 -48.14 -0.88 21.25
N ALA A 87 -48.51 -1.94 20.53
CA ALA A 87 -48.04 -3.29 20.83
C ALA A 87 -46.51 -3.28 20.72
N THR A 88 -45.80 -3.26 21.86
CA THR A 88 -44.35 -3.40 21.89
C THR A 88 -44.02 -4.85 21.56
N VAL A 89 -43.44 -5.06 20.37
CA VAL A 89 -42.81 -6.34 20.02
C VAL A 89 -41.67 -6.54 21.03
N PRO A 90 -41.61 -7.66 21.78
CA PRO A 90 -40.53 -7.89 22.73
C PRO A 90 -39.21 -7.99 21.96
N SER A 91 -38.22 -7.20 22.38
CA SER A 91 -36.85 -7.31 21.87
C SER A 91 -36.19 -8.53 22.50
N ALA A 92 -35.70 -9.46 21.68
CA ALA A 92 -34.77 -10.48 22.12
C ALA A 92 -33.34 -9.93 22.01
N GLU A 93 -32.57 -10.01 23.10
CA GLU A 93 -31.13 -9.79 23.01
C GLU A 93 -30.50 -11.00 22.32
N VAL A 94 -29.87 -10.74 21.16
CA VAL A 94 -29.07 -11.73 20.44
C VAL A 94 -27.61 -11.32 20.52
N THR A 95 -26.72 -12.28 20.79
CA THR A 95 -25.29 -12.05 20.66
C THR A 95 -24.92 -12.21 19.19
N LEU A 96 -24.51 -11.12 18.56
CA LEU A 96 -23.99 -11.15 17.19
C LEU A 96 -22.55 -11.72 17.20
N PRO A 97 -22.13 -12.45 16.16
CA PRO A 97 -20.76 -12.92 16.03
C PRO A 97 -19.78 -11.74 16.09
N LYS A 98 -18.66 -11.92 16.81
CA LYS A 98 -17.71 -10.82 17.04
C LYS A 98 -16.78 -10.71 15.83
N THR A 99 -17.18 -9.92 14.85
CA THR A 99 -16.31 -9.67 13.71
C THR A 99 -15.18 -8.70 14.06
N VAL A 100 -13.93 -9.13 13.90
CA VAL A 100 -12.77 -8.25 14.08
C VAL A 100 -12.45 -7.59 12.74
N LYS A 101 -12.35 -6.26 12.74
CA LYS A 101 -11.98 -5.48 11.57
C LYS A 101 -10.46 -5.49 11.43
N HIS A 102 -9.94 -6.24 10.46
CA HIS A 102 -8.53 -6.23 10.11
C HIS A 102 -8.26 -5.11 9.10
N LYS A 103 -7.33 -4.23 9.46
CA LYS A 103 -6.89 -3.10 8.64
C LYS A 103 -5.62 -3.53 7.89
N GLY A 104 -5.75 -3.79 6.61
CA GLY A 104 -4.62 -4.08 5.73
C GLY A 104 -3.83 -2.84 5.32
N ALA A 105 -2.85 -3.04 4.45
CA ALA A 105 -1.99 -1.99 3.90
C ALA A 105 -2.78 -1.00 3.02
N LYS A 106 -2.22 0.22 2.89
CA LYS A 106 -2.75 1.26 2.00
C LYS A 106 -2.25 1.05 0.58
N PHE A 107 -3.07 1.44 -0.39
CA PHE A 107 -2.77 1.33 -1.81
C PHE A 107 -3.40 2.50 -2.57
N ILE A 108 -3.08 2.64 -3.86
CA ILE A 108 -3.59 3.72 -4.71
C ILE A 108 -4.51 3.12 -5.79
N LYS A 109 -5.70 3.69 -5.96
CA LYS A 109 -6.54 3.48 -7.13
C LYS A 109 -6.38 4.64 -8.08
N VAL A 110 -6.15 4.35 -9.36
CA VAL A 110 -6.30 5.31 -10.45
C VAL A 110 -7.66 5.07 -11.10
N VAL A 111 -8.52 6.07 -11.05
CA VAL A 111 -9.93 5.97 -11.46
C VAL A 111 -10.20 6.88 -12.64
N ASP A 112 -10.91 6.34 -13.63
CA ASP A 112 -11.49 7.08 -14.74
C ASP A 112 -12.84 7.68 -14.32
N LYS A 113 -12.93 9.02 -14.23
CA LYS A 113 -14.12 9.75 -13.77
C LYS A 113 -15.36 9.49 -14.64
N PRO A 114 -15.30 9.58 -15.99
CA PRO A 114 -16.49 9.38 -16.82
C PRO A 114 -17.09 7.99 -16.68
N GLY A 115 -16.25 6.95 -16.57
CA GLY A 115 -16.70 5.56 -16.41
C GLY A 115 -16.85 5.10 -14.96
N ASN A 116 -16.50 5.93 -13.98
CA ASN A 116 -16.37 5.60 -12.55
C ASN A 116 -15.71 4.22 -12.32
N ARG A 117 -14.63 3.95 -13.07
CA ARG A 117 -13.97 2.64 -13.11
C ARG A 117 -12.54 2.74 -12.62
N VAL A 118 -12.15 1.82 -11.73
CA VAL A 118 -10.74 1.62 -11.37
C VAL A 118 -10.02 1.06 -12.59
N VAL A 119 -9.04 1.81 -13.08
CA VAL A 119 -8.25 1.43 -14.27
C VAL A 119 -6.95 0.76 -13.84
N THR A 120 -6.32 1.30 -12.79
CA THR A 120 -5.01 0.81 -12.31
C THR A 120 -4.96 0.83 -10.79
N VAL A 121 -4.38 -0.21 -10.22
CA VAL A 121 -4.07 -0.30 -8.79
C VAL A 121 -2.56 -0.25 -8.61
N VAL A 122 -2.09 0.59 -7.69
CA VAL A 122 -0.69 0.64 -7.25
C VAL A 122 -0.61 0.13 -5.82
N GLU A 123 0.01 -1.03 -5.63
CA GLU A 123 0.22 -1.70 -4.34
C GLU A 123 1.68 -1.49 -3.91
N LEU A 124 1.89 -0.96 -2.71
CA LEU A 124 3.18 -1.03 -2.02
C LEU A 124 3.10 -2.17 -1.01
N LEU A 125 3.93 -3.20 -1.18
CA LEU A 125 3.90 -4.35 -0.28
C LEU A 125 4.22 -3.95 1.15
N SER A 126 3.63 -4.64 2.11
CA SER A 126 3.95 -4.55 3.53
C SER A 126 4.53 -5.89 4.03
N PRO A 127 5.21 -5.91 5.20
CA PRO A 127 5.77 -7.14 5.75
C PRO A 127 4.75 -8.27 5.86
N SER A 128 3.49 -7.98 6.20
CA SER A 128 2.44 -9.00 6.32
C SER A 128 2.06 -9.64 4.97
N ASN A 129 2.29 -8.97 3.84
CA ASN A 129 2.10 -9.58 2.52
C ASN A 129 3.21 -10.59 2.17
N LYS A 130 4.33 -10.55 2.89
CA LYS A 130 5.51 -11.39 2.68
C LYS A 130 5.72 -12.43 3.79
N ALA A 131 5.02 -12.30 4.90
CA ALA A 131 4.96 -13.31 5.95
C ALA A 131 3.97 -14.42 5.56
N ALA A 132 4.23 -15.65 5.97
CA ALA A 132 3.26 -16.72 5.82
C ALA A 132 2.02 -16.45 6.69
N GLY A 133 0.86 -16.85 6.18
CA GLY A 133 -0.42 -16.71 6.87
C GLY A 133 -1.42 -15.84 6.10
N ASP A 134 -2.53 -15.61 6.78
CA ASP A 134 -3.77 -15.07 6.24
C ASP A 134 -3.62 -13.77 5.44
N ASP A 135 -2.81 -12.82 5.91
CA ASP A 135 -2.63 -11.52 5.26
C ASP A 135 -1.97 -11.65 3.87
N ARG A 136 -1.07 -12.63 3.70
CA ARG A 136 -0.46 -12.96 2.42
C ARG A 136 -1.45 -13.66 1.51
N GLU A 137 -2.22 -14.60 2.02
CA GLU A 137 -3.23 -15.33 1.24
C GLU A 137 -4.32 -14.39 0.72
N GLY A 138 -4.86 -13.53 1.60
CA GLY A 138 -5.84 -12.50 1.22
C GLY A 138 -5.29 -11.51 0.19
N TYR A 139 -4.01 -11.12 0.33
CA TYR A 139 -3.35 -10.30 -0.69
C TYR A 139 -3.20 -11.03 -2.03
N LEU A 140 -2.80 -12.30 -2.03
CA LEU A 140 -2.65 -13.09 -3.26
C LEU A 140 -3.99 -13.31 -3.97
N GLN A 141 -5.06 -13.53 -3.21
CA GLN A 141 -6.43 -13.57 -3.76
C GLN A 141 -6.77 -12.23 -4.44
N LYS A 142 -6.55 -11.11 -3.74
CA LYS A 142 -6.82 -9.77 -4.30
C LYS A 142 -6.00 -9.46 -5.53
N ARG A 143 -4.72 -9.84 -5.51
CA ARG A 143 -3.81 -9.73 -6.66
C ARG A 143 -4.35 -10.48 -7.87
N ASN A 144 -4.83 -11.70 -7.68
CA ASN A 144 -5.44 -12.49 -8.74
C ASN A 144 -6.75 -11.86 -9.26
N GLU A 145 -7.58 -11.31 -8.38
CA GLU A 145 -8.78 -10.56 -8.79
C GLU A 145 -8.43 -9.40 -9.73
N TYR A 146 -7.43 -8.57 -9.39
CA TYR A 146 -7.01 -7.47 -10.24
C TYR A 146 -6.57 -7.95 -11.63
N LEU A 147 -5.72 -8.99 -11.65
CA LEU A 147 -5.17 -9.56 -12.88
C LEU A 147 -6.26 -10.18 -13.77
N LEU A 148 -7.29 -10.78 -13.19
CA LEU A 148 -8.38 -11.45 -13.93
C LEU A 148 -9.52 -10.50 -14.34
N THR A 149 -9.74 -9.41 -13.61
CA THR A 149 -10.85 -8.46 -13.86
C THR A 149 -10.50 -7.36 -14.86
N GLY A 150 -9.35 -7.46 -15.53
CA GLY A 150 -8.90 -6.46 -16.50
C GLY A 150 -8.57 -5.11 -15.85
N THR A 151 -8.03 -5.15 -14.62
CA THR A 151 -7.45 -3.99 -13.94
C THR A 151 -5.93 -4.04 -14.11
N ASN A 152 -5.29 -2.92 -14.43
CA ASN A 152 -3.84 -2.89 -14.45
C ASN A 152 -3.28 -2.95 -13.01
N LEU A 153 -2.12 -3.56 -12.82
CA LEU A 153 -1.48 -3.68 -11.52
C LEU A 153 -0.05 -3.16 -11.57
N VAL A 154 0.29 -2.26 -10.66
CA VAL A 154 1.65 -1.84 -10.33
C VAL A 154 1.95 -2.31 -8.90
N GLU A 155 2.84 -3.28 -8.75
CA GLU A 155 3.17 -3.90 -7.46
C GLU A 155 4.63 -3.56 -7.11
N ILE A 156 4.85 -2.92 -5.96
CA ILE A 156 6.14 -2.38 -5.54
C ILE A 156 6.61 -3.11 -4.26
N ASP A 157 7.71 -3.83 -4.35
CA ASP A 157 8.36 -4.56 -3.24
C ASP A 157 9.68 -3.86 -2.86
N LEU A 158 9.61 -3.02 -1.83
CA LEU A 158 10.77 -2.31 -1.24
C LEU A 158 11.26 -2.96 0.07
N LEU A 159 10.92 -4.23 0.27
CA LEU A 159 11.34 -5.01 1.44
C LEU A 159 12.34 -6.07 1.01
N ARG A 160 13.47 -6.20 1.70
CA ARG A 160 14.46 -7.25 1.42
C ARG A 160 14.05 -8.58 2.05
N GLU A 161 13.48 -8.51 3.25
CA GLU A 161 13.03 -9.68 4.00
C GLU A 161 11.64 -10.19 3.57
N GLY A 162 11.32 -11.40 4.02
CA GLY A 162 10.07 -12.09 3.73
C GLY A 162 10.05 -12.82 2.39
N GLU A 163 9.01 -13.62 2.20
CA GLU A 163 8.82 -14.43 1.00
C GLU A 163 8.39 -13.56 -0.19
N ARG A 164 9.15 -13.62 -1.29
CA ARG A 164 8.80 -12.93 -2.53
C ARG A 164 7.46 -13.41 -3.06
N LEU A 165 6.69 -12.50 -3.67
CA LEU A 165 5.44 -12.87 -4.33
C LEU A 165 5.70 -13.68 -5.61
N PRO A 166 4.74 -14.48 -6.08
CA PRO A 166 4.90 -15.26 -7.32
C PRO A 166 5.05 -14.36 -8.56
N PHE A 167 6.21 -14.40 -9.22
CA PHE A 167 6.52 -13.64 -10.44
C PHE A 167 6.16 -14.35 -11.77
N GLY A 168 5.72 -15.61 -11.73
CA GLY A 168 5.52 -16.41 -12.94
C GLY A 168 6.83 -16.93 -13.55
N ARG A 169 6.87 -17.11 -14.88
CA ARG A 169 8.04 -17.63 -15.61
C ARG A 169 8.34 -16.79 -16.87
N PRO A 170 9.63 -16.56 -17.21
CA PRO A 170 10.82 -16.88 -16.41
C PRO A 170 10.87 -16.05 -15.12
N LYS A 171 11.61 -16.52 -14.11
CA LYS A 171 11.80 -15.74 -12.87
C LYS A 171 12.66 -14.50 -13.18
N PRO A 172 12.41 -13.35 -12.54
CA PRO A 172 13.30 -12.20 -12.65
C PRO A 172 14.69 -12.52 -12.05
N PRO A 173 15.73 -11.79 -12.45
CA PRO A 173 17.05 -11.92 -11.83
C PRO A 173 16.97 -11.59 -10.33
N PRO A 174 17.81 -12.23 -9.49
CA PRO A 174 17.87 -11.90 -8.06
C PRO A 174 18.27 -10.43 -7.84
N ALA A 175 17.49 -9.72 -7.03
CA ALA A 175 17.72 -8.35 -6.59
C ALA A 175 17.16 -8.13 -5.18
N ASP A 176 17.53 -7.00 -4.57
CA ASP A 176 17.08 -6.61 -3.24
C ASP A 176 15.61 -6.17 -3.26
N TYR A 177 15.20 -5.48 -4.34
CA TYR A 177 13.88 -4.89 -4.52
C TYR A 177 13.32 -5.19 -5.91
N TYR A 178 11.99 -5.15 -6.01
CA TYR A 178 11.29 -5.38 -7.27
C TYR A 178 10.14 -4.40 -7.47
N ALA A 179 9.86 -4.09 -8.72
CA ALA A 179 8.58 -3.53 -9.11
C ALA A 179 8.02 -4.34 -10.29
N LEU A 180 6.72 -4.57 -10.30
CA LEU A 180 6.01 -5.29 -11.35
C LEU A 180 4.91 -4.39 -11.93
N VAL A 181 4.84 -4.32 -13.26
CA VAL A 181 3.75 -3.65 -13.98
C VAL A 181 3.06 -4.66 -14.89
N SER A 182 1.86 -5.08 -14.49
CA SER A 182 0.95 -5.86 -15.30
C SER A 182 -0.07 -4.95 -15.97
N ARG A 183 -0.24 -5.12 -17.28
CA ARG A 183 -1.25 -4.38 -18.05
C ARG A 183 -2.36 -5.32 -18.44
N ALA A 184 -3.58 -4.88 -18.23
CA ALA A 184 -4.78 -5.69 -18.46
C ALA A 184 -4.85 -6.22 -19.91
N ASP A 185 -4.48 -5.40 -20.89
CA ASP A 185 -4.49 -5.72 -22.32
C ASP A 185 -3.31 -6.61 -22.77
N ARG A 186 -2.30 -6.82 -21.92
CA ARG A 186 -1.13 -7.66 -22.21
C ARG A 186 -1.00 -8.89 -21.30
N PHE A 187 -1.91 -9.05 -20.35
CA PHE A 187 -1.95 -10.21 -19.45
C PHE A 187 -2.02 -11.52 -20.28
N PRO A 188 -1.26 -12.59 -19.94
CA PRO A 188 -0.51 -12.83 -18.71
C PRO A 188 0.93 -12.28 -18.67
N LYS A 189 1.33 -11.43 -19.61
CA LYS A 189 2.69 -10.85 -19.60
C LYS A 189 2.74 -9.60 -18.69
N ALA A 190 3.78 -9.51 -17.89
CA ALA A 190 4.09 -8.36 -17.05
C ALA A 190 5.56 -7.93 -17.24
N ALA A 191 5.84 -6.66 -16.95
CA ALA A 191 7.21 -6.14 -16.88
C ALA A 191 7.67 -6.15 -15.42
N VAL A 192 8.95 -6.49 -15.18
CA VAL A 192 9.55 -6.49 -13.85
C VAL A 192 10.84 -5.68 -13.87
N TRP A 193 10.98 -4.78 -12.91
CA TRP A 193 12.21 -4.07 -12.58
C TRP A 193 12.82 -4.74 -11.36
N ALA A 194 14.08 -5.13 -11.46
CA ALA A 194 14.86 -5.70 -10.37
C ALA A 194 16.02 -4.75 -10.10
N PHE A 195 16.15 -4.26 -8.87
CA PHE A 195 17.13 -3.23 -8.50
C PHE A 195 17.61 -3.42 -7.06
N GLY A 196 18.82 -2.94 -6.79
CA GLY A 196 19.48 -3.03 -5.49
C GLY A 196 19.53 -1.72 -4.73
N VAL A 197 20.08 -1.78 -3.52
CA VAL A 197 20.30 -0.60 -2.65
C VAL A 197 21.20 0.47 -3.29
N ARG A 198 22.06 0.07 -4.23
CA ARG A 198 23.01 0.95 -4.94
C ARG A 198 22.44 1.56 -6.22
N ASP A 199 21.36 0.98 -6.74
CA ASP A 199 20.76 1.41 -8.00
C ASP A 199 19.79 2.56 -7.75
N PRO A 200 19.71 3.57 -8.65
CA PRO A 200 18.70 4.60 -8.54
C PRO A 200 17.29 3.97 -8.58
N LEU A 201 16.38 4.45 -7.72
CA LEU A 201 14.99 4.01 -7.76
C LEU A 201 14.36 4.29 -9.14
N PRO A 202 13.63 3.31 -9.72
CA PRO A 202 13.10 3.45 -11.07
C PRO A 202 11.92 4.42 -11.14
N ILE A 203 11.70 5.00 -12.33
CA ILE A 203 10.44 5.64 -12.70
C ILE A 203 9.57 4.58 -13.37
N LEU A 204 8.45 4.24 -12.74
CA LEU A 204 7.56 3.19 -13.21
C LEU A 204 6.48 3.75 -14.16
N PRO A 205 6.16 3.05 -15.26
CA PRO A 205 4.97 3.39 -16.04
C PRO A 205 3.70 2.92 -15.32
N VAL A 206 2.82 3.86 -15.02
CA VAL A 206 1.46 3.57 -14.53
C VAL A 206 0.52 3.57 -15.73
N PRO A 207 0.10 2.39 -16.22
CA PRO A 207 -0.80 2.29 -17.37
C PRO A 207 -2.17 2.91 -17.05
N LEU A 208 -2.86 3.42 -18.07
CA LEU A 208 -4.24 3.89 -17.99
C LEU A 208 -5.14 3.03 -18.90
N LYS A 209 -6.16 3.61 -19.51
CA LYS A 209 -6.91 2.94 -20.58
C LYS A 209 -6.01 2.85 -21.82
N PRO A 210 -6.16 1.84 -22.70
CA PRO A 210 -5.29 1.67 -23.87
C PRO A 210 -5.17 2.92 -24.75
N ALA A 211 -6.25 3.70 -24.90
CA ALA A 211 -6.25 4.94 -25.69
C ALA A 211 -5.50 6.12 -25.02
N ASP A 212 -5.34 6.08 -23.69
CA ASP A 212 -4.79 7.18 -22.89
C ASP A 212 -3.31 6.95 -22.51
N GLY A 213 -2.76 5.77 -22.81
CA GLY A 213 -1.34 5.45 -22.61
C GLY A 213 -0.97 5.20 -21.15
N GLU A 214 0.16 5.78 -20.72
CA GLU A 214 0.79 5.54 -19.41
C GLU A 214 1.34 6.85 -18.86
N VAL A 215 1.35 7.01 -17.53
CA VAL A 215 1.95 8.17 -16.85
C VAL A 215 3.12 7.74 -15.96
N PRO A 216 4.15 8.58 -15.77
CA PRO A 216 5.30 8.22 -14.95
C PRO A 216 4.97 8.28 -13.44
N LEU A 217 5.46 7.29 -12.70
CA LEU A 217 5.51 7.27 -11.24
C LEU A 217 6.97 7.24 -10.78
N ASP A 218 7.47 8.40 -10.35
CA ASP A 218 8.84 8.55 -9.86
C ASP A 218 8.95 8.10 -8.40
N LEU A 219 9.52 6.91 -8.20
CA LEU A 219 9.72 6.35 -6.87
C LEU A 219 10.74 7.15 -6.04
N ARG A 220 11.77 7.69 -6.70
CA ARG A 220 12.80 8.49 -6.02
C ARG A 220 12.20 9.78 -5.49
N ALA A 221 11.45 10.50 -6.31
CA ALA A 221 10.80 11.75 -5.90
C ALA A 221 9.80 11.52 -4.73
N GLY A 222 9.07 10.40 -4.76
CA GLY A 222 8.20 10.01 -3.65
C GLY A 222 8.97 9.71 -2.36
N LEU A 223 10.11 9.00 -2.46
CA LEU A 223 10.94 8.64 -1.32
C LEU A 223 11.53 9.90 -0.69
N ASP A 224 12.15 10.76 -1.50
CA ASP A 224 12.80 11.98 -1.02
C ASP A 224 11.80 12.90 -0.32
N ARG A 225 10.59 13.05 -0.87
CA ARG A 225 9.53 13.82 -0.23
C ARG A 225 9.09 13.20 1.09
N THR A 226 8.86 11.88 1.11
CA THR A 226 8.46 11.17 2.33
C THR A 226 9.53 11.27 3.40
N TYR A 227 10.78 11.22 2.99
CA TYR A 227 11.93 11.29 3.86
C TYR A 227 12.06 12.65 4.55
N ASP A 228 11.90 13.70 3.76
CA ASP A 228 11.93 15.08 4.24
C ASP A 228 10.73 15.39 5.15
N ASP A 229 9.51 15.10 4.69
CA ASP A 229 8.26 15.39 5.41
C ASP A 229 8.20 14.66 6.77
N ALA A 230 8.86 13.51 6.90
CA ALA A 230 8.90 12.71 8.13
C ALA A 230 10.11 13.02 9.04
N GLY A 231 11.04 13.87 8.59
CA GLY A 231 12.27 14.20 9.30
C GLY A 231 13.15 12.97 9.58
N TYR A 232 13.21 12.01 8.65
CA TYR A 232 13.92 10.74 8.93
C TYR A 232 15.41 10.93 9.17
N ARG A 233 16.01 12.00 8.61
CA ARG A 233 17.41 12.35 8.83
C ARG A 233 17.78 12.44 10.31
N ASP A 234 16.91 13.04 11.12
CA ASP A 234 17.16 13.28 12.54
C ASP A 234 16.73 12.09 13.41
N ARG A 235 15.97 11.16 12.83
CA ARG A 235 15.38 10.01 13.53
C ARG A 235 16.17 8.72 13.34
N ILE A 236 16.93 8.63 12.24
CA ILE A 236 17.71 7.44 11.88
C ILE A 236 19.17 7.64 12.32
N ASP A 237 19.64 6.75 13.18
CA ASP A 237 21.03 6.69 13.59
C ASP A 237 21.86 5.89 12.58
N TYR A 238 22.34 6.56 11.53
CA TYR A 238 23.18 5.97 10.48
C TYR A 238 24.58 5.51 10.94
N SER A 239 24.93 5.70 12.22
CA SER A 239 26.17 5.15 12.78
C SER A 239 26.06 3.67 13.13
N LYS A 240 24.83 3.15 13.24
CA LYS A 240 24.52 1.74 13.52
C LYS A 240 24.12 1.05 12.23
N PRO A 241 24.33 -0.28 12.08
CA PRO A 241 23.79 -1.00 10.93
C PRO A 241 22.24 -1.00 10.93
N PRO A 242 21.59 -1.09 9.75
CA PRO A 242 20.14 -1.25 9.66
C PRO A 242 19.69 -2.57 10.34
N ALA A 243 18.42 -2.62 10.77
CA ALA A 243 17.84 -3.78 11.46
C ALA A 243 18.02 -5.08 10.66
N ASP A 244 17.79 -5.03 9.35
CA ASP A 244 18.02 -6.15 8.45
C ASP A 244 19.42 -6.06 7.84
N VAL A 245 20.28 -7.00 8.23
CA VAL A 245 21.69 -7.01 7.85
C VAL A 245 21.82 -7.11 6.33
N LEU A 246 22.27 -6.02 5.70
CA LEU A 246 22.69 -6.02 4.30
C LEU A 246 23.69 -7.14 4.04
N ARG A 247 23.67 -7.71 2.82
CA ARG A 247 24.70 -8.66 2.40
C ARG A 247 26.08 -8.01 2.58
N LYS A 248 27.09 -8.78 3.00
CA LYS A 248 28.42 -8.23 3.38
C LYS A 248 28.98 -7.16 2.42
N PRO A 249 28.99 -7.38 1.09
CA PRO A 249 29.50 -6.36 0.17
C PRO A 249 28.69 -5.06 0.20
N ASP A 250 27.37 -5.14 0.41
CA ASP A 250 26.47 -3.99 0.50
C ASP A 250 26.55 -3.29 1.86
N ALA A 251 26.78 -4.05 2.93
CA ALA A 251 27.00 -3.49 4.27
C ALA A 251 28.31 -2.66 4.33
N GLU A 252 29.41 -3.20 3.78
CA GLU A 252 30.69 -2.50 3.71
C GLU A 252 30.60 -1.23 2.84
N TRP A 253 29.97 -1.35 1.67
CA TRP A 253 29.71 -0.22 0.79
C TRP A 253 28.84 0.85 1.48
N ALA A 254 27.75 0.46 2.13
CA ALA A 254 26.86 1.40 2.81
C ALA A 254 27.59 2.15 3.93
N ALA A 255 28.42 1.46 4.72
CA ALA A 255 29.21 2.08 5.78
C ALA A 255 30.23 3.11 5.26
N GLU A 256 30.81 2.89 4.07
CA GLU A 256 31.68 3.87 3.42
C GLU A 256 30.90 5.02 2.78
N TRP A 257 29.80 4.71 2.09
CA TRP A 257 28.91 5.66 1.43
C TRP A 257 28.35 6.69 2.40
N LEU A 258 27.85 6.24 3.56
CA LEU A 258 27.22 7.11 4.56
C LEU A 258 28.19 8.15 5.13
N LYS A 259 29.49 7.84 5.26
CA LYS A 259 30.50 8.81 5.75
C LYS A 259 30.54 10.11 4.94
N THR A 260 30.19 10.04 3.66
CA THR A 260 30.22 11.18 2.73
C THR A 260 28.83 11.74 2.42
N HIS A 261 27.76 11.01 2.74
CA HIS A 261 26.38 11.34 2.34
C HIS A 261 25.42 11.61 3.52
N THR A 262 25.85 11.41 4.77
CA THR A 262 25.10 11.83 5.96
C THR A 262 25.77 12.96 6.74
N ALA A 263 27.05 13.24 6.48
CA ALA A 263 27.82 14.30 7.12
C ALA A 263 27.37 15.70 6.69
N THR A 264 26.40 16.28 7.41
CA THR A 264 26.23 17.74 7.61
C THR A 264 25.24 17.99 8.72
#